data_AF-A0A3M1CPV8-F1
#
_entry.id   AF-A0A3M1CPV8-F1
#
_cell.length_a   1.000
_cell.length_b   1.000
_cell.length_c   1.000
_cell.angle_alpha   90.00
_cell.angle_beta   90.00
_cell.angle_gamma   90.00
#
_symmetry.space_group_name_H-M   'P 1'
#
loop_
_entity.id
_entity.type
_entity.pdbx_description
1 polymer ?
#
loop_
_entity_poly.entity_id
_entity_poly.type
_entity_poly.pdbx_seq_one_letter_code
_entity_poly.pdbx_strand_id
1 'polypeptide(L)'
;QLVWDTYNPHPDLSGIQPEIMFLGHDNPSVPAFSQDNIETAGLQEVVVLYGGYLFKTADCPFTFQPLLRTGHLSGTLAWSQVIRRGLFGLSLNRNPRRVPTGESYILAARIFGQAPVDTTADSTATDTTKTSDRMRRVNLIAVADVDLISDQFFQMRQQGLEGLDFDNVPFVLNCIDVLVGDSSFIELRKKRVKHRTLTAVEARTQKYIQQRMDKEKQAEKEASDALEEAQARLNKRVAAVRDRTDLDEQAKQIMLQNLQEIENRRFEVAKANIETRKQAEIAAALEQMEAAIRQIQNRIKVVAVLLPPLPALIFGIFVFLRRRKREYEGALASRRLRS
;
A
#
# COMPACT_ATOMS: atom_id res chain seq x y z
N GLN A 1 5.93 7.16 12.93
CA GLN A 1 4.82 7.31 11.97
C GLN A 1 4.41 5.91 11.56
N LEU A 2 3.15 5.73 11.16
CA LEU A 2 2.61 4.47 10.67
C LEU A 2 2.72 4.45 9.15
N VAL A 3 2.98 3.29 8.56
CA VAL A 3 2.98 3.07 7.11
C VAL A 3 1.66 2.41 6.72
N TRP A 4 1.18 2.73 5.52
CA TRP A 4 0.06 2.04 4.89
C TRP A 4 0.39 1.74 3.44
N ASP A 5 -0.18 0.66 2.91
CA ASP A 5 -0.06 0.24 1.51
C ASP A 5 -1.45 -0.10 0.99
N THR A 6 -1.73 0.23 -0.27
CA THR A 6 -3.00 -0.09 -0.93
C THR A 6 -2.96 -1.42 -1.65
N TYR A 7 -1.79 -2.05 -1.78
CA TYR A 7 -1.70 -3.38 -2.33
C TYR A 7 -2.41 -4.39 -1.42
N ASN A 8 -3.42 -5.06 -1.98
CA ASN A 8 -4.15 -6.13 -1.33
C ASN A 8 -4.45 -7.24 -2.36
N PRO A 9 -3.80 -8.41 -2.24
CA PRO A 9 -4.02 -9.54 -3.13
C PRO A 9 -5.32 -10.31 -2.84
N HIS A 10 -6.02 -10.00 -1.73
CA HIS A 10 -7.21 -10.69 -1.25
C HIS A 10 -8.48 -9.84 -1.47
N PRO A 11 -9.29 -10.12 -2.51
CA PRO A 11 -10.50 -9.36 -2.80
C PRO A 11 -11.54 -9.42 -1.67
N ASP A 12 -11.60 -10.56 -0.99
CA ASP A 12 -12.52 -10.82 0.13
C ASP A 12 -12.19 -9.95 1.36
N LEU A 13 -10.96 -9.45 1.43
CA LEU A 13 -10.46 -8.56 2.48
C LEU A 13 -10.39 -7.09 2.05
N SER A 14 -11.12 -6.70 1.00
CA SER A 14 -11.16 -5.31 0.50
C SER A 14 -11.65 -4.27 1.52
N GLY A 15 -12.37 -4.70 2.57
CA GLY A 15 -12.82 -3.84 3.67
C GLY A 15 -11.79 -3.59 4.77
N ILE A 16 -10.62 -4.24 4.69
CA ILE A 16 -9.54 -4.06 5.66
C ILE A 16 -8.86 -2.69 5.47
N GLN A 17 -8.42 -2.13 6.59
CA GLN A 17 -7.70 -0.87 6.63
C GLN A 17 -6.33 -0.98 5.92
N PRO A 18 -5.94 -0.03 5.05
CA PRO A 18 -4.63 -0.02 4.37
C PRO A 18 -3.40 -0.04 5.28
N GLU A 19 -3.57 0.28 6.57
CA GLU A 19 -2.53 0.16 7.61
C GLU A 19 -2.21 -1.31 7.97
N ILE A 20 -3.10 -2.24 7.60
CA ILE A 20 -2.84 -3.67 7.58
C ILE A 20 -2.31 -3.99 6.19
N MET A 21 -0.99 -4.08 6.10
CA MET A 21 -0.27 -4.17 4.84
C MET A 21 -0.03 -5.62 4.47
N PHE A 22 -0.39 -5.98 3.24
CA PHE A 22 -0.04 -7.26 2.63
C PHE A 22 1.20 -7.06 1.76
N LEU A 23 2.29 -7.74 2.07
CA LEU A 23 3.53 -7.69 1.31
C LEU A 23 3.59 -8.94 0.44
N GLY A 24 3.26 -8.81 -0.85
CA GLY A 24 3.26 -9.93 -1.78
C GLY A 24 4.52 -9.99 -2.65
N HIS A 25 4.98 -11.20 -2.94
CA HIS A 25 6.02 -11.44 -3.97
C HIS A 25 5.59 -10.92 -5.34
N ASP A 26 4.30 -11.09 -5.66
CA ASP A 26 3.69 -10.73 -6.94
C ASP A 26 3.28 -9.24 -7.02
N ASN A 27 3.68 -8.40 -6.06
CA ASN A 27 3.35 -6.98 -6.10
C ASN A 27 3.89 -6.34 -7.40
N PRO A 28 3.02 -5.80 -8.28
CA PRO A 28 3.41 -5.34 -9.61
C PRO A 28 4.24 -4.04 -9.58
N SER A 29 4.30 -3.34 -8.43
CA SER A 29 5.01 -2.06 -8.30
C SER A 29 6.49 -2.27 -8.02
N VAL A 30 6.79 -2.98 -6.92
CA VAL A 30 8.14 -3.26 -6.42
C VAL A 30 8.10 -4.64 -5.79
N PRO A 31 9.11 -5.51 -6.03
CA PRO A 31 9.20 -6.77 -5.30
C PRO A 31 9.32 -6.48 -3.80
N ALA A 32 8.33 -6.94 -3.02
CA ALA A 32 8.28 -6.70 -1.58
C ALA A 32 9.41 -7.42 -0.82
N PHE A 33 9.94 -8.50 -1.43
CA PHE A 33 11.01 -9.34 -0.91
C PHE A 33 12.23 -9.30 -1.82
N SER A 34 13.42 -9.26 -1.22
CA SER A 34 14.67 -9.48 -1.96
C SER A 34 14.87 -10.97 -2.25
N GLN A 35 15.12 -11.35 -3.51
CA GLN A 35 15.44 -12.74 -3.86
C GLN A 35 16.89 -13.12 -3.57
N ASP A 36 17.78 -12.14 -3.52
CA ASP A 36 19.22 -12.35 -3.26
C ASP A 36 19.49 -12.66 -1.77
N ASN A 37 18.51 -12.35 -0.91
CA ASN A 37 18.64 -12.46 0.54
C ASN A 37 18.04 -13.80 0.98
N ILE A 38 18.80 -14.60 1.70
CA ILE A 38 18.38 -15.92 2.17
C ILE A 38 17.18 -15.80 3.13
N GLU A 39 17.13 -14.71 3.90
CA GLU A 39 16.09 -14.37 4.87
C GLU A 39 14.70 -14.27 4.23
N THR A 40 14.63 -13.73 3.00
CA THR A 40 13.39 -13.41 2.31
C THR A 40 13.15 -14.23 1.04
N ALA A 41 14.15 -15.02 0.63
CA ALA A 41 14.05 -15.87 -0.55
C ALA A 41 12.97 -16.95 -0.36
N GLY A 42 11.96 -16.91 -1.24
CA GLY A 42 10.87 -17.89 -1.27
C GLY A 42 9.69 -17.57 -0.35
N LEU A 43 9.71 -16.43 0.35
CA LEU A 43 8.50 -15.88 0.97
C LEU A 43 7.50 -15.47 -0.12
N GLN A 44 6.23 -15.71 0.14
CA GLN A 44 5.15 -15.43 -0.79
C GLN A 44 4.35 -14.22 -0.36
N GLU A 45 3.97 -14.18 0.91
CA GLU A 45 3.17 -13.10 1.48
C GLU A 45 3.48 -12.90 2.96
N VAL A 46 3.72 -11.66 3.38
CA VAL A 46 3.92 -11.28 4.80
C VAL A 46 2.94 -10.17 5.14
N VAL A 47 2.29 -10.26 6.29
CA VAL A 47 1.38 -9.23 6.78
C VAL A 47 2.04 -8.41 7.86
N VAL A 48 1.88 -7.10 7.78
CA VAL A 48 2.40 -6.15 8.77
C VAL A 48 1.24 -5.31 9.28
N LEU A 49 1.03 -5.28 10.60
CA LEU A 49 -0.10 -4.61 11.22
C LEU A 49 0.36 -3.29 11.81
N TYR A 50 -0.08 -2.16 11.23
CA TYR A 50 0.29 -0.84 11.74
C TYR A 50 1.80 -0.65 11.91
N GLY A 51 2.58 -1.18 10.96
CA GLY A 51 4.03 -1.10 10.97
C GLY A 51 4.56 0.32 10.79
N GLY A 52 5.77 0.55 11.29
CA GLY A 52 6.59 1.72 10.98
C GLY A 52 7.49 1.47 9.76
N TYR A 53 8.45 2.37 9.53
CA TYR A 53 9.47 2.21 8.50
C TYR A 53 10.86 2.48 9.05
N LEU A 54 11.86 1.98 8.35
CA LEU A 54 13.28 2.16 8.59
C LEU A 54 13.90 2.92 7.41
N PHE A 55 14.93 3.71 7.68
CA PHE A 55 15.73 4.35 6.65
C PHE A 55 17.20 4.35 7.07
N LYS A 56 18.09 4.32 6.08
CA LYS A 56 19.53 4.46 6.32
C LYS A 56 19.89 5.94 6.44
N THR A 57 20.51 6.33 7.54
CA THR A 57 21.12 7.67 7.68
C THR A 57 22.41 7.75 6.85
N ALA A 58 22.72 8.94 6.31
CA ALA A 58 23.89 9.16 5.45
C ALA A 58 25.21 8.68 6.08
N ASP A 59 25.38 8.90 7.38
CA ASP A 59 26.62 8.62 8.13
C ASP A 59 26.69 7.19 8.71
N CYS A 60 25.83 6.27 8.27
CA CYS A 60 25.83 4.91 8.80
C CYS A 60 26.97 4.07 8.16
N PRO A 61 27.99 3.64 8.95
CA PRO A 61 29.13 2.88 8.45
C PRO A 61 28.78 1.42 8.14
N PHE A 62 27.60 0.97 8.55
CA PHE A 62 27.13 -0.39 8.32
C PHE A 62 26.43 -0.54 6.96
N THR A 63 26.48 -1.75 6.43
CA THR A 63 25.68 -2.15 5.28
C THR A 63 24.22 -2.25 5.71
N PHE A 64 23.34 -1.55 5.00
CA PHE A 64 21.90 -1.58 5.22
C PHE A 64 21.25 -2.32 4.04
N GLN A 65 20.78 -3.53 4.31
CA GLN A 65 20.18 -4.41 3.33
C GLN A 65 18.69 -4.57 3.62
N PRO A 66 17.80 -3.99 2.80
CA PRO A 66 16.37 -4.11 3.02
C PRO A 66 15.88 -5.53 2.75
N LEU A 67 15.01 -6.01 3.64
CA LEU A 67 14.39 -7.33 3.59
C LEU A 67 12.93 -7.22 3.14
N LEU A 68 12.15 -6.36 3.79
CA LEU A 68 10.73 -6.14 3.53
C LEU A 68 10.50 -4.70 3.05
N ARG A 69 9.72 -4.55 1.98
CA ARG A 69 9.39 -3.25 1.38
C ARG A 69 7.93 -3.16 0.98
N THR A 70 7.34 -1.97 1.11
CA THR A 70 6.02 -1.65 0.55
C THR A 70 6.09 -1.36 -0.95
N GLY A 71 4.94 -1.37 -1.63
CA GLY A 71 4.83 -0.91 -3.01
C GLY A 71 4.94 0.62 -3.14
N HIS A 72 4.90 1.13 -4.37
CA HIS A 72 4.88 2.58 -4.65
C HIS A 72 3.57 3.26 -4.23
N LEU A 73 2.50 2.48 -4.10
CA LEU A 73 1.17 2.95 -3.73
C LEU A 73 0.99 2.96 -2.20
N SER A 74 2.03 3.45 -1.51
CA SER A 74 2.12 3.49 -0.05
C SER A 74 2.39 4.92 0.44
N GLY A 75 2.20 5.13 1.74
CA GLY A 75 2.39 6.42 2.38
C GLY A 75 2.53 6.29 3.89
N THR A 76 2.68 7.43 4.56
CA THR A 76 2.75 7.49 6.02
C THR A 76 1.55 8.21 6.61
N LEU A 77 1.25 7.86 7.86
CA LEU A 77 0.26 8.52 8.70
C LEU A 77 0.86 8.84 10.07
N ALA A 78 0.51 10.00 10.60
CA ALA A 78 0.80 10.31 11.98
C ALA A 78 -0.14 9.53 12.91
N TRP A 79 0.36 9.11 14.07
CA TRP A 79 -0.43 8.40 15.08
C TRP A 79 -1.71 9.15 15.44
N SER A 80 -1.65 10.48 15.57
CA SER A 80 -2.79 11.35 15.87
C SER A 80 -3.88 11.38 14.78
N GLN A 81 -3.54 11.03 13.54
CA GLN A 81 -4.51 10.97 12.44
C GLN A 81 -5.33 9.68 12.48
N VAL A 82 -4.72 8.59 12.95
CA VAL A 82 -5.32 7.26 13.08
C VAL A 82 -6.04 7.14 14.42
N ILE A 83 -5.44 7.63 15.51
CA ILE A 83 -6.03 7.57 16.85
C ILE A 83 -6.32 8.96 17.35
N ARG A 84 -7.62 9.22 17.56
CA ARG A 84 -8.12 10.49 18.10
C ARG A 84 -8.40 10.32 19.58
N ARG A 85 -7.95 11.29 20.38
CA ARG A 85 -8.35 11.40 21.78
C ARG A 85 -9.63 12.21 21.85
N GLY A 86 -10.73 11.57 22.25
CA GLY A 86 -12.02 12.21 22.48
C GLY A 86 -12.36 12.27 23.97
N LEU A 87 -13.49 12.90 24.29
CA LEU A 87 -14.00 13.02 25.65
C LEU A 87 -14.27 11.64 26.31
N PHE A 88 -14.54 10.62 25.50
CA PHE A 88 -14.84 9.24 25.92
C PHE A 88 -13.67 8.26 25.70
N GLY A 89 -12.43 8.77 25.59
CA GLY A 89 -11.22 7.95 25.45
C GLY A 89 -10.62 7.95 24.03
N LEU A 90 -9.81 6.92 23.75
CA LEU A 90 -9.17 6.74 22.45
C LEU A 90 -10.20 6.17 21.46
N SER A 91 -10.34 6.82 20.31
CA SER A 91 -11.19 6.37 19.21
C SER A 91 -10.37 6.21 17.95
N LEU A 92 -10.58 5.11 17.22
CA LEU A 92 -9.93 4.83 15.96
C LEU A 92 -10.65 5.58 14.83
N ASN A 93 -9.93 6.49 14.18
CA ASN A 93 -10.35 7.07 12.92
C ASN A 93 -10.12 6.02 11.82
N ARG A 94 -11.21 5.40 11.33
CA ARG A 94 -11.14 4.34 10.30
C ARG A 94 -10.83 4.88 8.90
N ASN A 95 -11.10 6.16 8.66
CA ASN A 95 -10.85 6.80 7.37
C ASN A 95 -9.95 8.04 7.52
N PRO A 96 -8.70 7.86 7.98
CA PRO A 96 -7.71 8.92 7.93
C PRO A 96 -7.45 9.31 6.48
N ARG A 97 -7.12 10.58 6.29
CA ARG A 97 -6.73 11.09 4.98
C ARG A 97 -5.40 10.47 4.58
N ARG A 98 -5.41 9.63 3.55
CA ARG A 98 -4.24 8.92 3.02
C ARG A 98 -3.79 9.61 1.75
N VAL A 99 -2.55 10.09 1.73
CA VAL A 99 -1.93 10.68 0.54
C VAL A 99 -0.71 9.83 0.19
N PRO A 100 -0.73 9.08 -0.91
CA PRO A 100 0.39 8.23 -1.28
C PRO A 100 1.59 9.08 -1.66
N THR A 101 2.76 8.69 -1.17
CA THR A 101 4.01 9.43 -1.41
C THR A 101 4.68 9.02 -2.72
N GLY A 102 4.34 7.86 -3.28
CA GLY A 102 5.02 7.29 -4.45
C GLY A 102 6.34 6.58 -4.14
N GLU A 103 6.80 6.67 -2.90
CA GLU A 103 7.99 6.01 -2.38
C GLU A 103 7.68 4.60 -1.88
N SER A 104 8.72 3.76 -1.80
CA SER A 104 8.67 2.43 -1.20
C SER A 104 9.33 2.49 0.17
N TYR A 105 8.59 2.13 1.21
CA TYR A 105 9.06 2.15 2.60
C TYR A 105 9.64 0.81 2.99
N ILE A 106 10.73 0.84 3.76
CA ILE A 106 11.44 -0.35 4.21
C ILE A 106 10.91 -0.73 5.60
N LEU A 107 10.28 -1.89 5.72
CA LEU A 107 9.67 -2.35 6.97
C LEU A 107 10.63 -3.22 7.80
N ALA A 108 11.56 -3.90 7.13
CA ALA A 108 12.61 -4.67 7.78
C ALA A 108 13.92 -4.56 7.01
N ALA A 109 15.04 -4.54 7.72
CA ALA A 109 16.37 -4.48 7.14
C ALA A 109 17.40 -5.25 7.97
N ARG A 110 18.34 -5.90 7.28
CA ARG A 110 19.55 -6.44 7.87
C ARG A 110 20.64 -5.38 7.86
N ILE A 111 21.26 -5.18 9.02
CA ILE A 111 22.30 -4.19 9.27
C ILE A 111 23.52 -4.97 9.74
N PHE A 112 24.58 -4.96 8.94
CA PHE A 112 25.78 -5.72 9.27
C PHE A 112 27.05 -4.98 8.85
N GLY A 113 28.14 -5.30 9.55
CA GLY A 113 29.45 -4.72 9.27
C GLY A 113 30.35 -4.79 10.50
N GLN A 114 31.45 -4.06 10.42
CA GLN A 114 32.43 -3.95 11.49
C GLN A 114 32.56 -2.47 11.86
N ALA A 115 32.44 -2.17 13.14
CA ALA A 115 32.68 -0.82 13.65
C ALA A 115 33.74 -0.83 14.75
N PRO A 116 34.52 0.25 14.87
CA PRO A 116 35.36 0.48 16.03
C PRO A 116 34.49 0.49 17.30
N VAL A 117 34.97 -0.08 18.39
CA VAL A 117 34.30 0.02 19.68
C VAL A 117 34.46 1.44 20.21
N ASP A 118 33.39 2.23 20.21
CA ASP A 118 33.34 3.44 21.04
C ASP A 118 33.28 3.00 22.52
N THR A 119 34.37 3.24 23.25
CA THR A 119 34.54 2.88 24.67
C THR A 119 33.74 3.75 25.64
N THR A 120 32.70 4.48 25.19
CA THR A 120 31.98 5.45 26.03
C THR A 120 30.75 4.91 26.76
N ALA A 121 30.32 3.67 26.50
CA ALA A 121 29.06 3.14 27.04
C ALA A 121 29.18 2.06 28.14
N ASP A 122 30.37 1.58 28.48
CA ASP A 122 30.50 0.54 29.54
C ASP A 122 31.84 0.65 30.27
N SER A 123 31.88 1.48 31.32
CA SER A 123 33.02 1.61 32.23
C SER A 123 32.79 0.82 33.51
N THR A 124 32.65 -0.51 33.42
CA THR A 124 32.78 -1.42 34.59
C THR A 124 33.40 -2.76 34.23
N ALA A 125 34.54 -2.76 33.53
CA ALA A 125 35.39 -3.94 33.47
C ALA A 125 36.86 -3.51 33.38
N THR A 126 37.53 -3.54 34.53
CA THR A 126 38.97 -3.44 34.65
C THR A 126 39.59 -4.71 34.08
N ASP A 127 40.06 -4.67 32.83
CA ASP A 127 41.11 -5.57 32.40
C ASP A 127 42.02 -4.87 31.39
N THR A 128 43.22 -4.53 31.85
CA THR A 128 44.26 -3.85 31.12
C THR A 128 44.98 -4.85 30.21
N THR A 129 44.46 -5.09 29.01
CA THR A 129 45.26 -5.65 27.90
C THR A 129 44.72 -5.24 26.51
N LYS A 130 45.51 -4.42 25.80
CA LYS A 130 45.47 -4.12 24.35
C LYS A 130 44.17 -3.50 23.79
N THR A 131 44.03 -2.19 23.98
CA THR A 131 42.86 -1.38 23.56
C THR A 131 43.13 -0.53 22.32
N SER A 132 43.37 -1.13 21.14
CA SER A 132 43.42 -0.35 19.90
C SER A 132 42.95 -1.04 18.61
N ASP A 133 42.37 -2.24 18.64
CA ASP A 133 41.91 -2.88 17.39
C ASP A 133 40.80 -3.95 17.55
N ARG A 134 39.88 -3.77 18.51
CA ARG A 134 38.68 -4.61 18.58
C ARG A 134 37.60 -4.00 17.69
N MET A 135 37.52 -4.44 16.44
CA MET A 135 36.32 -4.24 15.62
C MET A 135 35.20 -5.13 16.16
N ARG A 136 34.08 -4.53 16.58
CA ARG A 136 32.86 -5.30 16.90
C ARG A 136 32.14 -5.60 15.59
N ARG A 137 31.92 -6.89 15.34
CA ARG A 137 31.03 -7.35 14.27
C ARG A 137 29.60 -7.14 14.72
N VAL A 138 28.86 -6.36 13.95
CA VAL A 138 27.41 -6.18 14.12
C VAL A 138 26.72 -6.99 13.04
N ASN A 139 25.73 -7.79 13.44
CA ASN A 139 24.79 -8.45 12.56
C ASN A 139 23.43 -8.34 13.24
N LEU A 140 22.60 -7.43 12.75
CA LEU A 140 21.32 -7.07 13.33
C LEU A 140 20.26 -7.16 12.25
N ILE A 141 19.09 -7.69 12.59
CA ILE A 141 17.90 -7.55 11.75
C ILE A 141 16.91 -6.69 12.52
N ALA A 142 16.56 -5.53 11.95
CA ALA A 142 15.59 -4.62 12.51
C ALA A 142 14.27 -4.78 11.77
N VAL A 143 13.17 -4.88 12.52
CA VAL A 143 11.80 -4.95 11.99
C VAL A 143 10.99 -3.84 12.65
N ALA A 144 10.29 -3.05 11.84
CA ALA A 144 9.46 -1.94 12.31
C ALA A 144 8.02 -2.38 12.62
N ASP A 145 7.83 -3.55 13.21
CA ASP A 145 6.54 -4.05 13.66
C ASP A 145 6.76 -4.93 14.90
N VAL A 146 5.97 -4.68 15.94
CA VAL A 146 6.00 -5.42 17.21
C VAL A 146 5.08 -6.65 17.15
N ASP A 147 4.05 -6.63 16.31
CA ASP A 147 3.01 -7.65 16.25
C ASP A 147 3.24 -8.66 15.11
N LEU A 148 4.38 -8.55 14.39
CA LEU A 148 4.75 -9.41 13.26
C LEU A 148 4.66 -10.91 13.62
N ILE A 149 5.00 -11.25 14.85
CA ILE A 149 4.70 -12.54 15.48
C ILE A 149 3.80 -12.28 16.68
N SER A 150 2.56 -12.70 16.55
CA SER A 150 1.57 -12.69 17.62
C SER A 150 0.76 -13.98 17.60
N ASP A 151 0.16 -14.32 18.74
CA ASP A 151 -0.71 -15.50 18.87
C ASP A 151 -1.83 -15.51 17.83
N GLN A 152 -2.28 -14.33 17.40
CA GLN A 152 -3.31 -14.16 16.38
C GLN A 152 -2.88 -14.75 15.03
N PHE A 153 -1.63 -14.54 14.61
CA PHE A 153 -1.13 -15.13 13.36
C PHE A 153 -1.01 -16.66 13.44
N PHE A 154 -0.66 -17.20 14.61
CA PHE A 154 -0.66 -18.65 14.83
C PHE A 154 -2.07 -19.23 14.79
N GLN A 155 -3.06 -18.56 15.37
CA GLN A 155 -4.47 -18.97 15.34
C GLN A 155 -5.04 -18.92 13.92
N MET A 156 -4.77 -17.86 13.15
CA MET A 156 -5.18 -17.76 11.75
C MET A 156 -4.63 -18.92 10.91
N ARG A 157 -3.35 -19.24 11.10
CA ARG A 157 -2.71 -20.37 10.42
C ARG A 157 -3.27 -21.73 10.85
N GLN A 158 -3.59 -21.90 12.14
CA GLN A 158 -4.18 -23.14 12.66
C GLN A 158 -5.60 -23.37 12.11
N GLN A 159 -6.36 -22.29 11.90
CA GLN A 159 -7.70 -22.36 11.32
C GLN A 159 -7.70 -22.75 9.84
N GLY A 160 -6.57 -22.60 9.14
CA GLY A 160 -6.42 -23.03 7.75
C GLY A 160 -7.43 -22.37 6.81
N LEU A 161 -7.78 -21.10 7.08
CA LEU A 161 -8.63 -20.31 6.20
C LEU A 161 -7.99 -20.26 4.81
N GLU A 162 -8.65 -20.86 3.82
CA GLU A 162 -8.16 -20.92 2.44
C GLU A 162 -7.80 -19.52 1.95
N GLY A 163 -6.53 -19.32 1.62
CA GLY A 163 -6.02 -18.06 1.05
C GLY A 163 -5.29 -17.14 2.02
N LEU A 164 -5.26 -17.39 3.34
CA LEU A 164 -4.61 -16.52 4.34
C LEU A 164 -3.38 -17.18 5.02
N ASP A 165 -2.58 -17.89 4.25
CA ASP A 165 -1.33 -18.50 4.73
C ASP A 165 -0.17 -17.49 4.68
N PHE A 166 -0.04 -16.68 5.74
CA PHE A 166 1.02 -15.68 5.84
C PHE A 166 2.37 -16.27 6.28
N ASP A 167 3.44 -15.80 5.65
CA ASP A 167 4.82 -16.20 5.89
C ASP A 167 5.52 -15.39 7.01
N ASN A 168 4.77 -14.71 7.88
CA ASN A 168 5.30 -13.98 9.04
C ASN A 168 6.23 -14.85 9.91
N VAL A 169 5.75 -16.03 10.31
CA VAL A 169 6.51 -16.96 11.15
C VAL A 169 7.74 -17.52 10.39
N PRO A 170 7.60 -18.05 9.16
CA PRO A 170 8.73 -18.38 8.29
C PRO A 170 9.79 -17.29 8.18
N PHE A 171 9.40 -16.03 7.98
CA PHE A 171 10.32 -14.91 7.86
C PHE A 171 11.17 -14.75 9.12
N VAL A 172 10.55 -14.70 10.30
CA VAL A 172 11.32 -14.55 11.55
C VAL A 172 12.21 -15.76 11.81
N LEU A 173 11.75 -16.98 11.52
CA LEU A 173 12.60 -18.17 11.62
C LEU A 173 13.81 -18.06 10.70
N ASN A 174 13.63 -17.64 9.44
CA ASN A 174 14.75 -17.38 8.53
C ASN A 174 15.71 -16.31 9.08
N CYS A 175 15.19 -15.26 9.71
CA CYS A 175 16.01 -14.22 10.33
C CYS A 175 16.85 -14.78 11.50
N ILE A 176 16.26 -15.61 12.37
CA ILE A 176 16.97 -16.27 13.47
C ILE A 176 18.04 -17.22 12.92
N ASP A 177 17.67 -18.08 11.97
CA ASP A 177 18.55 -19.02 11.29
C ASP A 177 19.80 -18.30 10.73
N VAL A 178 19.61 -17.16 10.05
CA VAL A 178 20.72 -16.34 9.51
C VAL A 178 21.54 -15.63 10.59
N LEU A 179 20.93 -15.16 11.68
CA LEU A 179 21.66 -14.53 12.78
C LEU A 179 22.50 -15.54 13.57
N VAL A 180 22.02 -16.78 13.69
CA VAL A 180 22.75 -17.91 14.30
C VAL A 180 23.81 -18.47 13.35
N GLY A 181 23.62 -18.31 12.03
CA GLY A 181 24.55 -18.76 11.00
C GLY A 181 24.26 -20.17 10.46
N ASP A 182 23.07 -20.72 10.72
CA ASP A 182 22.62 -22.01 10.18
C ASP A 182 21.51 -21.80 9.14
N SER A 183 21.86 -21.84 7.85
CA SER A 183 20.91 -21.63 6.76
C SER A 183 20.29 -22.92 6.20
N SER A 184 20.59 -24.08 6.80
CA SER A 184 20.26 -25.40 6.24
C SER A 184 18.74 -25.63 6.13
N PHE A 185 17.97 -25.11 7.09
CA PHE A 185 16.52 -25.27 7.14
C PHE A 185 15.77 -24.33 6.18
N ILE A 186 16.42 -23.27 5.70
CA ILE A 186 15.79 -22.26 4.85
C ILE A 186 15.50 -22.85 3.46
N GLU A 187 16.41 -23.67 2.92
CA GLU A 187 16.20 -24.31 1.60
C GLU A 187 15.02 -25.27 1.59
N LEU A 188 14.84 -26.05 2.65
CA LEU A 188 13.70 -26.96 2.80
C LEU A 188 12.38 -26.18 2.88
N ARG A 189 12.41 -24.99 3.50
CA ARG A 189 11.24 -24.12 3.69
C ARG A 189 10.73 -23.49 2.39
N LYS A 190 11.59 -23.34 1.38
CA LYS A 190 11.25 -22.78 0.05
C LYS A 190 10.35 -23.69 -0.80
N LYS A 191 10.33 -25.00 -0.53
CA LYS A 191 9.59 -25.99 -1.33
C LYS A 191 8.12 -26.05 -0.92
N ARG A 192 7.35 -25.02 -1.29
CA ARG A 192 5.90 -24.93 -1.01
C ARG A 192 5.10 -24.65 -2.26
N VAL A 193 3.79 -24.91 -2.19
CA VAL A 193 2.84 -24.51 -3.23
C VAL A 193 2.86 -22.98 -3.29
N LYS A 194 3.04 -22.44 -4.50
CA LYS A 194 2.97 -20.98 -4.72
C LYS A 194 1.51 -20.55 -4.76
N HIS A 195 1.10 -19.71 -3.80
CA HIS A 195 -0.10 -18.90 -3.88
C HIS A 195 0.06 -17.97 -5.07
N ARG A 196 -0.71 -18.22 -6.13
CA ARG A 196 -0.76 -17.35 -7.30
C ARG A 196 -1.96 -16.45 -7.13
N THR A 197 -1.71 -15.16 -7.00
CA THR A 197 -2.78 -14.17 -7.05
C THR A 197 -3.23 -14.00 -8.51
N LEU A 198 -4.28 -13.20 -8.72
CA LEU A 198 -4.76 -12.89 -10.07
C LEU A 198 -3.83 -11.86 -10.74
N THR A 199 -2.57 -12.23 -10.98
CA THR A 199 -1.50 -11.35 -11.50
C THR A 199 -1.90 -10.60 -12.77
N ALA A 200 -2.66 -11.24 -13.68
CA ALA A 200 -3.17 -10.60 -14.89
C ALA A 200 -4.25 -9.54 -14.62
N VAL A 201 -5.01 -9.68 -13.54
CA VAL A 201 -5.96 -8.66 -13.08
C VAL A 201 -5.19 -7.52 -12.44
N GLU A 202 -4.27 -7.81 -11.52
CA GLU A 202 -3.43 -6.83 -10.82
C GLU A 202 -2.65 -5.94 -11.80
N ALA A 203 -1.99 -6.53 -12.78
CA ALA A 203 -1.24 -5.79 -13.80
C ALA A 203 -2.15 -4.84 -14.63
N ARG A 204 -3.43 -5.20 -14.81
CA ARG A 204 -4.40 -4.35 -15.53
C ARG A 204 -5.02 -3.28 -14.64
N THR A 205 -5.22 -3.55 -13.35
CA THR A 205 -5.79 -2.58 -12.40
C THR A 205 -4.78 -1.52 -11.98
N GLN A 206 -3.48 -1.83 -11.98
CA GLN A 206 -2.40 -0.92 -11.58
C GLN A 206 -2.48 0.46 -12.26
N LYS A 207 -2.80 0.51 -13.56
CA LYS A 207 -2.91 1.77 -14.30
C LYS A 207 -4.02 2.68 -13.77
N TYR A 208 -5.15 2.11 -13.37
CA TYR A 208 -6.28 2.87 -12.84
C TYR A 208 -6.00 3.37 -11.43
N ILE A 209 -5.26 2.59 -10.64
CA ILE A 209 -4.82 3.01 -9.31
C ILE A 209 -3.82 4.17 -9.43
N GLN A 210 -2.86 4.09 -10.36
CA GLN A 210 -1.93 5.19 -10.63
C GLN A 210 -2.65 6.46 -11.10
N GLN A 211 -3.61 6.34 -12.02
CA GLN A 211 -4.43 7.48 -12.48
C GLN A 211 -5.22 8.14 -11.36
N ARG A 212 -5.78 7.34 -10.44
CA ARG A 212 -6.44 7.87 -9.24
C ARG A 212 -5.45 8.68 -8.40
N MET A 213 -4.24 8.18 -8.18
CA MET A 213 -3.22 8.92 -7.42
C MET A 213 -2.84 10.25 -8.07
N ASP A 214 -2.63 10.26 -9.38
CA ASP A 214 -2.27 11.49 -10.09
C ASP A 214 -3.39 12.53 -9.96
N LYS A 215 -4.65 12.10 -10.04
CA LYS A 215 -5.82 12.96 -9.79
C LYS A 215 -5.91 13.46 -8.35
N GLU A 216 -5.65 12.61 -7.36
CA GLU A 216 -5.64 13.02 -5.96
C GLU A 216 -4.54 14.05 -5.68
N LYS A 217 -3.34 13.84 -6.25
CA LYS A 217 -2.21 14.76 -6.13
C LYS A 217 -2.49 16.09 -6.82
N GLN A 218 -3.11 16.05 -8.00
CA GLN A 218 -3.56 17.24 -8.71
C GLN A 218 -4.61 18.01 -7.90
N ALA A 219 -5.65 17.35 -7.40
CA ALA A 219 -6.70 17.97 -6.58
C ALA A 219 -6.15 18.56 -5.28
N GLU A 220 -5.16 17.92 -4.65
CA GLU A 220 -4.51 18.48 -3.46
C GLU A 220 -3.67 19.72 -3.79
N LYS A 221 -2.92 19.68 -4.90
CA LYS A 221 -2.14 20.84 -5.34
C LYS A 221 -3.04 22.02 -5.67
N GLU A 222 -4.11 21.80 -6.43
CA GLU A 222 -5.09 22.84 -6.78
C GLU A 222 -5.77 23.42 -5.53
N ALA A 223 -6.11 22.57 -4.55
CA ALA A 223 -6.66 23.04 -3.28
C ALA A 223 -5.64 23.84 -2.45
N SER A 224 -4.38 23.41 -2.41
CA SER A 224 -3.30 24.11 -1.71
C SER A 224 -3.06 25.50 -2.32
N ASP A 225 -2.93 25.56 -3.65
CA ASP A 225 -2.70 26.81 -4.38
C ASP A 225 -3.89 27.79 -4.18
N ALA A 226 -5.13 27.28 -4.21
CA ALA A 226 -6.32 28.09 -3.96
C ALA A 226 -6.42 28.60 -2.51
N LEU A 227 -6.00 27.80 -1.52
CA LEU A 227 -5.95 28.24 -0.11
C LEU A 227 -4.89 29.30 0.11
N GLU A 228 -3.72 29.15 -0.52
CA GLU A 228 -2.64 30.14 -0.46
C GLU A 228 -3.08 31.47 -1.09
N GLU A 229 -3.76 31.43 -2.24
CA GLU A 229 -4.32 32.62 -2.88
C GLU A 229 -5.39 33.29 -2.00
N ALA A 230 -6.27 32.52 -1.39
CA ALA A 230 -7.30 33.03 -0.47
C ALA A 230 -6.66 33.70 0.76
N GLN A 231 -5.62 33.10 1.34
CA GLN A 231 -4.87 33.66 2.46
C GLN A 231 -4.13 34.95 2.07
N ALA A 232 -3.52 35.00 0.88
CA ALA A 232 -2.85 36.19 0.37
C ALA A 232 -3.84 37.35 0.16
N ARG A 233 -5.04 37.08 -0.36
CA ARG A 233 -6.12 38.08 -0.51
C ARG A 233 -6.57 38.65 0.83
N LEU A 234 -6.73 37.80 1.85
CA LEU A 234 -7.04 38.21 3.23
C LEU A 234 -5.95 39.12 3.79
N ASN A 235 -4.69 38.69 3.73
CA ASN A 235 -3.54 39.46 4.24
C ASN A 235 -3.42 40.83 3.55
N LYS A 236 -3.65 40.90 2.22
CA LYS A 236 -3.62 42.15 1.46
C LYS A 236 -4.72 43.12 1.90
N ARG A 237 -5.93 42.63 2.19
CA ARG A 237 -7.06 43.44 2.69
C ARG A 237 -6.78 44.01 4.07
N VAL A 238 -6.21 43.20 4.96
CA VAL A 238 -5.83 43.62 6.32
C VAL A 238 -4.70 44.66 6.27
N ALA A 239 -3.67 44.43 5.46
CA ALA A 239 -2.56 45.37 5.28
C ALA A 239 -3.04 46.72 4.71
N ALA A 240 -3.93 46.71 3.71
CA ALA A 240 -4.47 47.94 3.11
C ALA A 240 -5.22 48.84 4.11
N VAL A 241 -5.82 48.28 5.17
CA VAL A 241 -6.44 49.09 6.24
C VAL A 241 -5.44 49.53 7.29
N ARG A 242 -4.40 48.73 7.55
CA ARG A 242 -3.30 49.10 8.45
C ARG A 242 -2.48 50.29 7.92
N ASP A 243 -2.27 50.36 6.61
CA ASP A 243 -1.42 51.36 5.97
C ASP A 243 -2.15 52.69 5.65
N ARG A 244 -3.43 52.80 5.99
CA ARG A 244 -4.21 54.04 5.81
C ARG A 244 -3.75 55.14 6.75
N THR A 245 -3.49 56.33 6.22
CA THR A 245 -3.03 57.51 6.99
C THR A 245 -4.14 58.50 7.34
N ASP A 246 -5.37 58.26 6.86
CA ASP A 246 -6.53 59.15 6.95
C ASP A 246 -7.44 58.91 8.17
N LEU A 247 -7.11 57.92 9.00
CA LEU A 247 -7.92 57.49 10.15
C LEU A 247 -7.19 57.68 11.47
N ASP A 248 -7.95 58.00 12.52
CA ASP A 248 -7.48 58.10 13.90
C ASP A 248 -7.15 56.71 14.48
N GLU A 249 -6.24 56.62 15.44
CA GLU A 249 -5.63 55.35 15.88
C GLU A 249 -6.67 54.38 16.49
N GLN A 250 -7.66 54.92 17.21
CA GLN A 250 -8.79 54.16 17.76
C GLN A 250 -9.80 53.73 16.67
N ALA A 251 -10.07 54.59 15.69
CA ALA A 251 -10.95 54.28 14.57
C ALA A 251 -10.35 53.18 13.68
N LYS A 252 -9.02 53.18 13.49
CA LYS A 252 -8.29 52.11 12.82
C LYS A 252 -8.46 50.77 13.52
N GLN A 253 -8.31 50.72 14.84
CA GLN A 253 -8.45 49.46 15.60
C GLN A 253 -9.85 48.84 15.47
N ILE A 254 -10.90 49.65 15.60
CA ILE A 254 -12.29 49.17 15.45
C ILE A 254 -12.56 48.70 14.02
N MET A 255 -12.05 49.43 13.02
CA MET A 255 -12.22 49.05 11.62
C MET A 255 -11.42 47.79 11.25
N LEU A 256 -10.22 47.63 11.79
CA LEU A 256 -9.40 46.42 11.64
C LEU A 256 -10.10 45.20 12.24
N GLN A 257 -10.65 45.29 13.45
CA GLN A 257 -11.38 44.18 14.07
C GLN A 257 -12.60 43.76 13.23
N ASN A 258 -13.45 44.72 12.83
CA ASN A 258 -14.62 44.44 12.02
C ASN A 258 -14.25 43.84 10.65
N LEU A 259 -13.22 44.37 9.99
CA LEU A 259 -12.76 43.86 8.71
C LEU A 259 -12.17 42.45 8.86
N GLN A 260 -11.38 42.22 9.91
CA GLN A 260 -10.76 40.93 10.18
C GLN A 260 -11.81 39.86 10.48
N GLU A 261 -12.87 40.17 11.22
CA GLU A 261 -13.99 39.23 11.40
C GLU A 261 -14.72 38.89 10.09
N ILE A 262 -15.03 39.89 9.27
CA ILE A 262 -15.75 39.68 7.99
C ILE A 262 -14.89 38.89 7.01
N GLU A 263 -13.62 39.26 6.85
CA GLU A 263 -12.72 38.60 5.91
C GLU A 263 -12.29 37.21 6.42
N ASN A 264 -12.16 37.00 7.75
CA ASN A 264 -11.97 35.66 8.30
C ASN A 264 -13.19 34.77 8.03
N ARG A 265 -14.42 35.27 8.21
CA ARG A 265 -15.64 34.50 7.85
C ARG A 265 -15.66 34.15 6.37
N ARG A 266 -15.30 35.09 5.49
CA ARG A 266 -15.18 34.83 4.04
C ARG A 266 -14.11 33.79 3.73
N PHE A 267 -12.96 33.88 4.40
CA PHE A 267 -11.88 32.91 4.26
C PHE A 267 -12.31 31.52 4.71
N GLU A 268 -12.98 31.38 5.85
CA GLU A 268 -13.52 30.09 6.32
C GLU A 268 -14.53 29.49 5.34
N VAL A 269 -15.43 30.30 4.76
CA VAL A 269 -16.35 29.84 3.70
C VAL A 269 -15.60 29.42 2.43
N ALA A 270 -14.60 30.20 2.01
CA ALA A 270 -13.78 29.86 0.84
C ALA A 270 -13.01 28.56 1.06
N LYS A 271 -12.38 28.40 2.24
CA LYS A 271 -11.69 27.20 2.67
C LYS A 271 -12.61 25.99 2.67
N ALA A 272 -13.81 26.11 3.26
CA ALA A 272 -14.78 25.03 3.28
C ALA A 272 -15.22 24.62 1.85
N ASN A 273 -15.42 25.58 0.96
CA ASN A 273 -15.76 25.31 -0.45
C ASN A 273 -14.62 24.62 -1.19
N ILE A 274 -13.37 25.06 -0.98
CA ILE A 274 -12.17 24.44 -1.56
C ILE A 274 -12.01 23.00 -1.06
N GLU A 275 -12.14 22.78 0.26
CA GLU A 275 -12.06 21.44 0.85
C GLU A 275 -13.18 20.53 0.34
N THR A 276 -14.41 21.04 0.19
CA THR A 276 -15.55 20.30 -0.36
C THR A 276 -15.30 19.90 -1.81
N ARG A 277 -14.84 20.84 -2.64
CA ARG A 277 -14.51 20.56 -4.05
C ARG A 277 -13.42 19.51 -4.18
N LYS A 278 -12.35 19.63 -3.39
CA LYS A 278 -11.30 18.63 -3.34
C LYS A 278 -11.85 17.25 -2.98
N GLN A 279 -12.66 17.16 -1.93
CA GLN A 279 -13.25 15.89 -1.50
C GLN A 279 -14.13 15.27 -2.60
N ALA A 280 -14.90 16.09 -3.31
CA ALA A 280 -15.71 15.64 -4.44
C ALA A 280 -14.86 15.10 -5.60
N GLU A 281 -13.76 15.76 -5.94
CA GLU A 281 -12.82 15.31 -6.99
C GLU A 281 -12.14 13.98 -6.62
N ILE A 282 -11.72 13.84 -5.35
CA ILE A 282 -11.16 12.58 -4.82
C ILE A 282 -12.20 11.46 -4.87
N ALA A 283 -13.43 11.72 -4.45
CA ALA A 283 -14.51 10.74 -4.48
C ALA A 283 -14.86 10.31 -5.91
N ALA A 284 -14.90 11.25 -6.86
CA ALA A 284 -15.13 10.94 -8.27
C ALA A 284 -13.98 10.11 -8.87
N ALA A 285 -12.73 10.38 -8.48
CA ALA A 285 -11.58 9.57 -8.91
C ALA A 285 -11.64 8.13 -8.37
N LEU A 286 -12.07 7.96 -7.12
CA LEU A 286 -12.32 6.64 -6.52
C LEU A 286 -13.41 5.86 -7.26
N GLU A 287 -14.56 6.48 -7.52
CA GLU A 287 -15.68 5.84 -8.23
C GLU A 287 -15.27 5.39 -9.63
N GLN A 288 -14.55 6.23 -10.38
CA GLN A 288 -14.04 5.89 -11.70
C GLN A 288 -13.08 4.69 -11.68
N MET A 289 -12.19 4.64 -10.68
CA MET A 289 -11.28 3.51 -10.49
C MET A 289 -12.04 2.23 -10.20
N GLU A 290 -12.99 2.25 -9.26
CA GLU A 290 -13.81 1.08 -8.93
C GLU A 290 -14.62 0.57 -10.11
N ALA A 291 -15.24 1.48 -10.88
CA ALA A 291 -15.99 1.12 -12.08
C ALA A 291 -15.10 0.43 -13.13
N ALA A 292 -13.89 0.94 -13.35
CA ALA A 292 -12.93 0.34 -14.27
C ALA A 292 -12.46 -1.05 -13.81
N ILE A 293 -12.15 -1.21 -12.51
CA ILE A 293 -11.77 -2.49 -11.92
C ILE A 293 -12.91 -3.52 -12.09
N ARG A 294 -14.15 -3.13 -11.77
CA ARG A 294 -15.33 -4.01 -11.94
C ARG A 294 -15.53 -4.41 -13.40
N GLN A 295 -15.31 -3.50 -14.35
CA GLN A 295 -15.41 -3.82 -15.78
C GLN A 295 -14.37 -4.87 -16.21
N ILE A 296 -13.12 -4.74 -15.75
CA ILE A 296 -12.05 -5.72 -16.02
C ILE A 296 -12.41 -7.09 -15.46
N GLN A 297 -12.84 -7.13 -14.19
CA GLN A 297 -13.24 -8.37 -13.52
C GLN A 297 -14.43 -9.02 -14.24
N ASN A 298 -15.46 -8.25 -14.58
CA ASN A 298 -16.65 -8.76 -15.27
C ASN A 298 -16.31 -9.33 -16.64
N ARG A 299 -15.44 -8.68 -17.42
CA ARG A 299 -14.99 -9.21 -18.73
C ARG A 299 -14.31 -10.56 -18.57
N ILE A 300 -13.44 -10.70 -17.56
CA ILE A 300 -12.73 -11.95 -17.29
C ILE A 300 -13.72 -13.03 -16.82
N LYS A 301 -14.65 -12.70 -15.91
CA LYS A 301 -15.72 -13.60 -15.46
C LYS A 301 -16.58 -14.10 -16.62
N VAL A 302 -17.00 -13.21 -17.52
CA VAL A 302 -17.80 -13.56 -18.70
C VAL A 302 -17.04 -14.53 -19.61
N VAL A 303 -15.76 -14.28 -19.89
CA VAL A 303 -14.94 -15.21 -20.68
C VAL A 303 -14.77 -16.55 -19.97
N ALA A 304 -14.51 -16.54 -18.66
CA ALA A 304 -14.34 -17.75 -17.87
C ALA A 304 -15.60 -18.63 -17.81
N VAL A 305 -16.80 -18.02 -17.86
CA VAL A 305 -18.09 -18.75 -17.86
C VAL A 305 -18.50 -19.20 -19.28
N LEU A 306 -18.24 -18.40 -20.31
CA LEU A 306 -18.67 -18.70 -21.69
C LEU A 306 -17.70 -19.62 -22.46
N LEU A 307 -16.42 -19.67 -22.08
CA LEU A 307 -15.41 -20.46 -22.78
C LEU A 307 -15.54 -21.99 -22.57
N PRO A 308 -15.83 -22.52 -21.37
CA PRO A 308 -15.99 -23.96 -21.15
C PRO A 308 -17.06 -24.67 -21.99
N PRO A 309 -18.28 -24.13 -22.22
CA PRO A 309 -19.29 -24.82 -23.03
C PRO A 309 -19.05 -24.73 -24.55
N LEU A 310 -18.22 -23.80 -25.04
CA LEU A 310 -17.99 -23.58 -26.47
C LEU A 310 -17.52 -24.83 -27.23
N PRO A 311 -16.52 -25.60 -26.76
CA PRO A 311 -16.09 -26.83 -27.43
C PRO A 311 -17.22 -27.86 -27.59
N ALA A 312 -18.03 -28.05 -26.54
CA ALA A 312 -19.16 -28.99 -26.58
C ALA A 312 -20.24 -28.53 -27.56
N LEU A 313 -20.53 -27.22 -27.59
CA LEU A 313 -21.49 -26.61 -28.50
C LEU A 313 -21.03 -26.73 -29.96
N ILE A 314 -19.76 -26.43 -30.23
CA ILE A 314 -19.14 -26.59 -31.56
C ILE A 314 -19.21 -28.05 -32.01
N PHE A 315 -18.91 -28.99 -31.13
CA PHE A 315 -19.01 -30.42 -31.43
C PHE A 315 -20.45 -30.85 -31.75
N GLY A 316 -21.43 -30.37 -30.97
CA GLY A 316 -22.85 -30.62 -31.21
C GLY A 316 -23.31 -30.08 -32.58
N ILE A 317 -22.92 -28.85 -32.92
CA ILE A 317 -23.21 -28.25 -34.24
C ILE A 317 -22.56 -29.07 -35.36
N PHE A 318 -21.29 -29.46 -35.19
CA PHE A 318 -20.57 -30.26 -36.18
C PHE A 318 -21.28 -31.59 -36.47
N VAL A 319 -21.69 -32.31 -35.42
CA VAL A 319 -22.43 -33.57 -35.55
C VAL A 319 -23.79 -33.34 -36.23
N PHE A 320 -24.51 -32.29 -35.84
CA PHE A 320 -25.81 -31.94 -36.44
C PHE A 320 -25.70 -31.65 -37.94
N LEU A 321 -24.73 -30.83 -38.36
CA LEU A 321 -24.48 -30.52 -39.77
C LEU A 321 -24.08 -31.77 -40.57
N ARG A 322 -23.23 -32.63 -39.99
CA ARG A 322 -22.81 -33.89 -40.62
C ARG A 322 -23.98 -34.85 -40.79
N ARG A 323 -24.88 -34.93 -39.80
CA ARG A 323 -26.09 -35.75 -39.88
C ARG A 323 -27.05 -35.21 -40.95
N ARG A 324 -27.32 -33.90 -40.95
CA ARG A 324 -28.21 -33.27 -41.92
C ARG A 324 -27.73 -33.49 -43.36
N LYS A 325 -26.43 -33.34 -43.64
CA LYS A 325 -25.88 -33.60 -44.98
C LYS A 325 -26.14 -35.03 -45.45
N ARG A 326 -25.95 -36.02 -44.58
CA ARG A 326 -26.24 -37.44 -44.87
C ARG A 326 -27.73 -37.70 -45.14
N GLU A 327 -28.63 -37.03 -44.43
CA GLU A 327 -30.07 -37.16 -44.65
C GLU A 327 -30.50 -36.56 -46.01
N TYR A 328 -29.91 -35.45 -46.44
CA TYR A 328 -30.13 -34.90 -47.79
C TYR A 328 -29.59 -35.83 -48.89
N GLU A 329 -28.39 -36.40 -48.71
CA GLU A 329 -27.82 -37.37 -49.66
C GLU A 329 -28.67 -38.66 -49.73
N GLY A 330 -29.20 -39.14 -48.59
CA GLY A 330 -30.11 -40.28 -48.53
C GLY A 330 -31.47 -40.03 -49.17
N ALA A 331 -32.03 -38.81 -49.06
CA ALA A 331 -33.28 -38.42 -49.70
C ALA A 331 -33.14 -38.31 -51.24
N LEU A 332 -31.98 -37.90 -51.74
CA LEU A 332 -31.69 -37.87 -53.18
C LEU A 332 -31.45 -39.28 -53.74
N ALA A 333 -30.79 -40.15 -52.98
CA ALA A 333 -30.58 -41.55 -53.35
C ALA A 333 -31.90 -42.35 -53.39
N SER A 334 -32.80 -42.14 -52.43
CA SER A 334 -34.11 -42.81 -52.41
C SER A 334 -35.05 -42.33 -53.53
N ARG A 335 -34.92 -41.07 -53.98
CA ARG A 335 -35.62 -40.56 -55.17
C ARG A 335 -35.14 -41.21 -56.48
N ARG A 336 -33.84 -41.53 -56.60
CA ARG A 336 -33.28 -42.22 -57.77
C ARG A 336 -33.65 -43.70 -57.86
N LEU A 337 -33.99 -44.33 -56.74
CA LEU A 337 -34.44 -45.73 -56.69
C LEU A 337 -35.95 -45.89 -56.95
N ARG A 338 -36.70 -44.78 -57.03
CA ARG A 338 -38.15 -44.76 -57.29
C ARG A 338 -38.52 -44.32 -58.72
N SER A 339 -37.54 -43.93 -59.53
CA SER A 339 -37.63 -43.80 -60.99
C SER A 339 -37.06 -45.05 -61.64
#